data_AF-A0A1F5L5I8-F1
#
_entry.id   AF-A0A1F5L5I8-F1
#
_cell.length_a   1.000
_cell.length_b   1.000
_cell.length_c   1.000
_cell.angle_alpha   90.00
_cell.angle_beta   90.00
_cell.angle_gamma   90.00
#
_symmetry.space_group_name_H-M   'P 1'
#
loop_
_entity.id
_entity.type
_entity.pdbx_description
1 polymer ?
#
loop_
_entity_poly.entity_id
_entity_poly.type
_entity_poly.pdbx_seq_one_letter_code
_entity_poly.pdbx_strand_id
1 'polypeptide(L)'
;MEAVSLALAVAGTLDFCVKYGKVLVKICREIRTLSKDIEQLALIIEGIWLKTEVQVTLLGRLWSSASSLYPSLQAHYADAIQGFYQQIHWARDILQKSNDRQLSSSKPLERAKVLYLVKSLKKIVADLEQWQRRFDPSWYLITLLSASNIDEKLHDGGSTPFSTRLIQIRNAIRGVSEQRNDSTDSIFKSEDSTGMDRDKISGTNTYTARYNGRRVLLDRTNYGMNANLQTVKSHVRDLARMLMHVDPGSFGLLKCVGAVEVHHDSAQTSPTTQFEYILDILDKLKYPRHCEAFC
;
A
#
# COMPACT_ATOMS: atom_id res chain seq x y z
N MET A 1 10.80 13.98 27.13
CA MET A 1 11.00 12.76 27.96
C MET A 1 9.93 11.70 27.65
N GLU A 2 8.66 12.09 27.43
CA GLU A 2 7.55 11.16 27.17
C GLU A 2 7.60 10.41 25.82
N ALA A 3 8.12 11.03 24.75
CA ALA A 3 8.21 10.36 23.45
C ALA A 3 9.18 9.16 23.46
N VAL A 4 10.26 9.23 24.23
CA VAL A 4 11.25 8.13 24.35
C VAL A 4 10.69 7.00 25.21
N SER A 5 9.96 7.30 26.28
CA SER A 5 9.31 6.28 27.12
C SER A 5 8.18 5.58 26.38
N LEU A 6 7.36 6.31 25.63
CA LEU A 6 6.36 5.73 24.73
C LEU A 6 7.03 4.88 23.65
N ALA A 7 8.15 5.35 23.11
CA ALA A 7 8.86 4.62 22.07
C ALA A 7 9.35 3.25 22.55
N LEU A 8 9.99 3.20 23.72
CA LEU A 8 10.48 1.98 24.35
C LEU A 8 9.34 1.03 24.75
N ALA A 9 8.23 1.58 25.28
CA ALA A 9 7.07 0.78 25.67
C ALA A 9 6.44 0.07 24.46
N VAL A 10 6.27 0.77 23.34
CA VAL A 10 5.72 0.20 22.12
C VAL A 10 6.68 -0.82 21.49
N ALA A 11 7.99 -0.53 21.46
CA ALA A 11 8.98 -1.49 20.97
C ALA A 11 8.95 -2.81 21.76
N GLY A 12 8.93 -2.74 23.10
CA GLY A 12 8.77 -3.93 23.94
C GLY A 12 7.45 -4.66 23.69
N THR A 13 6.36 -3.93 23.49
CA THR A 13 5.05 -4.52 23.17
C THR A 13 5.07 -5.27 21.84
N LEU A 14 5.73 -4.72 20.82
CA LEU A 14 5.90 -5.37 19.50
C LEU A 14 6.70 -6.68 19.61
N ASP A 15 7.79 -6.68 20.39
CA ASP A 15 8.58 -7.89 20.64
C ASP A 15 7.73 -8.98 21.32
N PHE A 16 6.90 -8.60 22.30
CA PHE A 16 5.96 -9.54 22.92
C PHE A 16 4.90 -10.05 21.95
N CYS A 17 4.36 -9.22 21.05
CA CYS A 17 3.42 -9.65 20.02
C CYS A 17 4.04 -10.73 19.13
N VAL A 18 5.27 -10.52 18.65
CA VAL A 18 6.02 -11.52 17.85
C VAL A 18 6.23 -12.81 18.63
N LYS A 19 6.72 -12.69 19.88
CA LYS A 19 6.98 -13.85 20.74
C LYS A 19 5.72 -14.67 21.01
N TYR A 20 4.63 -14.01 21.40
CA TYR A 20 3.39 -14.70 21.76
C TYR A 20 2.63 -15.22 20.54
N GLY A 21 2.69 -14.55 19.39
CA GLY A 21 2.12 -15.10 18.16
C GLY A 21 2.82 -16.37 17.71
N LYS A 22 4.15 -16.47 17.85
CA LYS A 22 4.89 -17.72 17.61
C LYS A 22 4.45 -18.85 18.54
N VAL A 23 4.23 -18.54 19.82
CA VAL A 23 3.69 -19.51 20.78
C VAL A 23 2.27 -19.94 20.41
N LEU A 24 1.42 -18.99 20.00
CA LEU A 24 0.06 -19.27 19.56
C LEU A 24 0.03 -20.24 18.36
N VAL A 25 0.86 -19.98 17.35
CA VAL A 25 1.02 -20.88 16.19
C VAL A 25 1.52 -22.25 16.60
N LYS A 26 2.49 -22.32 17.54
CA LYS A 26 2.97 -23.60 18.07
C LYS A 26 1.85 -24.40 18.72
N ILE A 27 1.03 -23.78 19.57
CA ILE A 27 -0.11 -24.45 20.22
C ILE A 27 -1.12 -24.91 19.16
N CYS A 28 -1.41 -24.08 18.15
CA CYS A 28 -2.31 -24.44 17.05
C CYS A 28 -1.83 -25.71 16.30
N ARG A 29 -0.52 -25.82 16.07
CA ARG A 29 0.08 -27.01 15.42
C ARG A 29 0.01 -28.26 16.29
N GLU A 30 0.09 -28.13 17.61
CA GLU A 30 -0.04 -29.24 18.55
C GLU A 30 -1.49 -29.76 18.62
N ILE A 31 -2.48 -28.87 18.56
CA ILE A 31 -3.90 -29.24 18.69
C ILE A 31 -4.58 -29.60 17.36
N ARG A 32 -3.96 -29.33 16.20
CA ARG A 32 -4.60 -29.49 14.87
C ARG A 32 -5.10 -30.91 14.58
N THR A 33 -4.50 -31.93 15.21
CA THR A 33 -4.87 -33.33 14.98
C THR A 33 -6.11 -33.77 15.76
N LEU A 34 -6.67 -32.92 16.62
CA LEU A 34 -7.82 -33.25 17.48
C LEU A 34 -9.14 -33.35 16.72
N SER A 35 -9.35 -32.56 15.67
CA SER A 35 -10.51 -32.65 14.78
C SER A 35 -10.30 -31.84 13.49
N LYS A 36 -11.07 -32.14 12.44
CA LYS A 36 -11.03 -31.39 11.16
C LYS A 36 -11.37 -29.91 11.33
N ASP A 37 -12.33 -29.58 12.21
CA ASP A 37 -12.69 -28.19 12.49
C ASP A 37 -11.54 -27.42 13.15
N ILE A 38 -10.82 -28.06 14.07
CA ILE A 38 -9.65 -27.48 14.74
C ILE A 38 -8.51 -27.31 13.73
N GLU A 39 -8.28 -28.30 12.85
CA GLU A 39 -7.29 -28.23 11.78
C GLU A 39 -7.53 -27.02 10.87
N GLN A 40 -8.77 -26.84 10.39
CA GLN A 40 -9.13 -25.72 9.53
C GLN A 40 -8.91 -24.37 10.22
N LEU A 41 -9.34 -24.23 11.48
CA LEU A 41 -9.17 -22.99 12.23
C LEU A 41 -7.71 -22.69 12.55
N ALA A 42 -6.92 -23.72 12.88
CA ALA A 42 -5.48 -23.61 13.09
C ALA A 42 -4.78 -23.10 11.83
N LEU A 43 -5.12 -23.64 10.65
CA LEU A 43 -4.57 -23.18 9.37
C LEU A 43 -4.91 -21.71 9.08
N ILE A 44 -6.13 -21.28 9.40
CA ILE A 44 -6.53 -19.87 9.25
C ILE A 44 -5.68 -18.98 10.17
N ILE A 45 -5.50 -19.36 11.44
CA ILE A 45 -4.66 -18.61 12.39
C ILE A 45 -3.21 -18.54 11.89
N GLU A 46 -2.65 -19.64 11.38
CA GLU A 46 -1.31 -19.65 10.81
C GLU A 46 -1.19 -18.70 9.59
N GLY A 47 -2.17 -18.73 8.69
CA GLY A 47 -2.20 -17.85 7.52
C GLY A 47 -2.30 -16.36 7.90
N ILE A 48 -3.14 -16.03 8.89
CA ILE A 48 -3.24 -14.68 9.45
C ILE A 48 -1.90 -14.28 10.07
N TRP A 49 -1.29 -15.16 10.87
CA TRP A 49 -0.03 -14.88 11.57
C TRP A 49 1.12 -14.58 10.60
N LEU A 50 1.26 -15.31 9.49
CA LEU A 50 2.31 -15.06 8.50
C LEU A 50 2.32 -13.60 8.02
N LYS A 51 1.15 -13.02 7.78
CA LYS A 51 1.02 -11.61 7.38
C LYS A 51 1.33 -10.69 8.57
N THR A 52 0.77 -10.98 9.73
CA THR A 52 0.94 -10.13 10.91
C THR A 52 2.37 -10.09 11.41
N GLU A 53 3.12 -11.19 11.35
CA GLU A 53 4.52 -11.24 11.76
C GLU A 53 5.37 -10.27 10.93
N VAL A 54 5.16 -10.24 9.61
CA VAL A 54 5.85 -9.30 8.72
C VAL A 54 5.50 -7.86 9.09
N GLN A 55 4.22 -7.57 9.30
CA GLN A 55 3.71 -6.23 9.64
C GLN A 55 4.29 -5.72 10.97
N VAL A 56 4.20 -6.52 12.04
CA VAL A 56 4.66 -6.17 13.39
C VAL A 56 6.18 -6.06 13.45
N THR A 57 6.91 -6.95 12.79
CA THR A 57 8.38 -6.91 12.74
C THR A 57 8.88 -5.65 12.04
N LEU A 58 8.26 -5.29 10.92
CA LEU A 58 8.60 -4.07 10.22
C LEU A 58 8.29 -2.84 11.07
N LEU A 59 7.11 -2.81 11.69
CA LEU A 59 6.72 -1.70 12.56
C LEU A 59 7.72 -1.51 13.71
N GLY A 60 8.22 -2.60 14.30
CA GLY A 60 9.29 -2.54 15.30
C GLY A 60 10.55 -1.87 14.77
N ARG A 61 11.01 -2.28 13.58
CA ARG A 61 12.20 -1.68 12.93
C ARG A 61 12.01 -0.19 12.66
N LEU A 62 10.82 0.20 12.22
CA LEU A 62 10.47 1.59 11.95
C LEU A 62 10.47 2.38 13.25
N TRP A 63 9.77 1.90 14.26
CA TRP A 63 9.64 2.53 15.56
C TRP A 63 10.98 2.74 16.28
N SER A 64 11.88 1.76 16.24
CA SER A 64 13.24 1.89 16.80
C SER A 64 14.14 2.85 16.02
N SER A 65 13.80 3.17 14.77
CA SER A 65 14.61 4.02 13.90
C SER A 65 14.01 5.39 13.63
N ALA A 66 12.76 5.63 14.03
CA ALA A 66 11.97 6.78 13.61
C ALA A 66 11.66 7.71 14.78
N SER A 67 12.43 8.79 14.84
CA SER A 67 12.02 10.09 15.38
C SER A 67 11.01 10.81 14.46
N SER A 68 10.45 10.13 13.44
CA SER A 68 9.82 10.76 12.26
C SER A 68 8.37 10.38 11.98
N LEU A 69 7.74 9.52 12.80
CA LEU A 69 6.28 9.32 12.71
C LEU A 69 5.57 10.55 13.29
N TYR A 70 4.58 11.09 12.56
CA TYR A 70 3.74 12.18 13.07
C TYR A 70 3.11 11.80 14.42
N PRO A 71 3.04 12.71 15.42
CA PRO A 71 2.57 12.39 16.76
C PRO A 71 1.17 11.77 16.83
N SER A 72 0.25 12.21 15.96
CA SER A 72 -1.11 11.65 15.86
C SER A 72 -1.12 10.20 15.37
N LEU A 73 -0.23 9.87 14.43
CA LEU A 73 -0.03 8.50 13.96
C LEU A 73 0.60 7.64 15.05
N GLN A 74 1.60 8.15 15.76
CA GLN A 74 2.23 7.42 16.88
C GLN A 74 1.21 7.02 17.94
N ALA A 75 0.35 7.94 18.39
CA ALA A 75 -0.68 7.65 19.39
C ALA A 75 -1.66 6.57 18.89
N HIS A 76 -2.19 6.75 17.67
CA HIS A 76 -3.11 5.78 17.07
C HIS A 76 -2.49 4.36 16.96
N TYR A 77 -1.23 4.29 16.56
CA TYR A 77 -0.54 3.00 16.42
C TYR A 77 -0.18 2.37 17.76
N ALA A 78 0.21 3.15 18.76
CA ALA A 78 0.43 2.64 20.11
C ALA A 78 -0.84 1.95 20.63
N ASP A 79 -2.01 2.57 20.44
CA ASP A 79 -3.29 1.98 20.83
C ASP A 79 -3.61 0.70 20.05
N ALA A 80 -3.39 0.70 18.73
CA ALA A 80 -3.63 -0.47 17.88
C ALA A 80 -2.73 -1.67 18.24
N ILE A 81 -1.45 -1.41 18.55
CA ILE A 81 -0.47 -2.41 18.98
C ILE A 81 -0.84 -2.95 20.37
N GLN A 82 -1.26 -2.07 21.27
CA GLN A 82 -1.68 -2.47 22.61
C GLN A 82 -2.92 -3.37 22.57
N GLY A 83 -3.91 -3.02 21.73
CA GLY A 83 -5.08 -3.88 21.49
C GLY A 83 -4.69 -5.25 20.92
N PHE A 84 -3.74 -5.28 19.97
CA PHE A 84 -3.23 -6.53 19.41
C PHE A 84 -2.55 -7.42 20.45
N TYR A 85 -1.69 -6.80 21.26
CA TYR A 85 -0.99 -7.48 22.34
C TYR A 85 -1.97 -8.16 23.30
N GLN A 86 -3.03 -7.45 23.71
CA GLN A 86 -4.05 -8.01 24.59
C GLN A 86 -4.77 -9.21 23.93
N GLN A 87 -5.11 -9.10 22.65
CA GLN A 87 -5.76 -10.20 21.91
C GLN A 87 -4.87 -11.44 21.81
N ILE A 88 -3.59 -11.27 21.42
CA ILE A 88 -2.65 -12.39 21.33
C ILE A 88 -2.38 -13.00 22.70
N HIS A 89 -2.19 -12.17 23.73
CA HIS A 89 -1.96 -12.65 25.09
C HIS A 89 -3.14 -13.49 25.58
N TRP A 90 -4.36 -12.99 25.40
CA TRP A 90 -5.58 -13.71 25.76
C TRP A 90 -5.75 -15.02 24.97
N ALA A 91 -5.51 -14.98 23.66
CA ALA A 91 -5.58 -16.16 22.79
C ALA A 91 -4.60 -17.24 23.24
N ARG A 92 -3.36 -16.85 23.53
CA ARG A 92 -2.32 -17.73 24.07
C ARG A 92 -2.76 -18.36 25.38
N ASP A 93 -3.21 -17.57 26.35
CA ASP A 93 -3.58 -18.06 27.68
C ASP A 93 -4.72 -19.07 27.63
N ILE A 94 -5.73 -18.82 26.79
CA ILE A 94 -6.87 -19.74 26.65
C ILE A 94 -6.45 -21.05 26.02
N LEU A 95 -5.66 -21.01 24.94
CA LEU A 95 -5.24 -22.23 24.28
C LEU A 95 -4.25 -23.02 25.14
N GLN A 96 -3.33 -22.34 25.83
CA GLN A 96 -2.36 -22.99 26.71
C GLN A 96 -3.07 -23.69 27.89
N LYS A 97 -4.01 -23.01 28.58
CA LYS A 97 -4.83 -23.62 29.64
C LYS A 97 -5.67 -24.80 29.15
N SER A 98 -6.08 -24.76 27.88
CA SER A 98 -6.87 -25.84 27.27
C SER A 98 -5.99 -27.04 26.88
N ASN A 99 -4.74 -26.79 26.50
CA ASN A 99 -3.75 -27.81 26.13
C ASN A 99 -3.21 -28.57 27.37
N ASP A 100 -2.89 -27.85 28.45
CA ASP A 100 -2.30 -28.43 29.67
C ASP A 100 -3.25 -29.40 30.40
N ARG A 101 -4.56 -29.36 30.11
CA ARG A 101 -5.58 -30.28 30.66
C ARG A 101 -5.60 -31.66 29.98
N GLN A 102 -4.48 -32.11 29.40
CA GLN A 102 -4.34 -33.38 28.69
C GLN A 102 -4.18 -34.63 29.58
N LEU A 103 -4.14 -34.53 30.92
CA LEU A 103 -4.11 -35.72 31.77
C LEU A 103 -5.53 -36.24 32.10
N SER A 104 -5.81 -37.45 31.60
CA SER A 104 -6.93 -38.37 31.88
C SER A 104 -8.37 -37.80 31.82
N SER A 105 -9.12 -38.14 30.77
CA SER A 105 -10.57 -37.94 30.80
C SER A 105 -11.38 -38.90 29.94
N SER A 106 -12.58 -39.22 30.41
CA SER A 106 -13.57 -40.05 29.74
C SER A 106 -14.05 -39.47 28.39
N LYS A 107 -14.52 -40.34 27.48
CA LYS A 107 -15.02 -40.00 26.13
C LYS A 107 -15.98 -38.80 26.03
N PRO A 108 -16.96 -38.58 26.93
CA PRO A 108 -17.83 -37.41 26.84
C PRO A 108 -17.12 -36.09 27.18
N LEU A 109 -16.14 -36.12 28.09
CA LEU A 109 -15.37 -34.92 28.44
C LEU A 109 -14.48 -34.47 27.28
N GLU A 110 -14.00 -35.42 26.48
CA GLU A 110 -13.20 -35.16 25.29
C GLU A 110 -13.99 -34.43 24.20
N ARG A 111 -15.25 -34.83 23.93
CA ARG A 111 -16.13 -34.13 22.99
C ARG A 111 -16.44 -32.70 23.43
N ALA A 112 -16.73 -32.50 24.72
CA ALA A 112 -16.97 -31.18 25.28
C ALA A 112 -15.72 -30.28 25.17
N LYS A 113 -14.52 -30.83 25.40
CA LYS A 113 -13.24 -30.15 25.22
C LYS A 113 -13.03 -29.70 23.77
N VAL A 114 -13.27 -30.59 22.80
CA VAL A 114 -13.15 -30.27 21.37
C VAL A 114 -14.10 -29.13 20.97
N LEU A 115 -15.37 -29.19 21.40
CA LEU A 115 -16.34 -28.12 21.11
C LEU A 115 -15.93 -26.78 21.73
N TYR A 116 -15.41 -26.80 22.96
CA TYR A 116 -14.89 -25.60 23.63
C TYR A 116 -13.68 -25.00 22.88
N LEU A 117 -12.75 -25.85 22.44
CA LEU A 117 -11.59 -25.44 21.65
C LEU A 117 -12.02 -24.83 20.31
N VAL A 118 -12.94 -25.46 19.58
CA VAL A 118 -13.49 -24.91 18.32
C VAL A 118 -14.11 -23.54 18.55
N LYS A 119 -14.90 -23.36 19.62
CA LYS A 119 -15.49 -22.05 19.95
C LYS A 119 -14.42 -21.00 20.24
N SER A 120 -13.37 -21.39 20.96
CA SER A 120 -12.26 -20.51 21.33
C SER A 120 -11.45 -20.09 20.10
N LEU A 121 -11.12 -21.05 19.23
CA LEU A 121 -10.41 -20.80 17.97
C LEU A 121 -11.20 -19.92 17.01
N LYS A 122 -12.52 -20.13 16.88
CA LYS A 122 -13.39 -19.24 16.08
C LYS A 122 -13.34 -17.80 16.57
N LYS A 123 -13.35 -17.60 17.89
CA LYS A 123 -13.21 -16.27 18.49
C LYS A 123 -11.83 -15.68 18.20
N ILE A 124 -10.76 -16.45 18.36
CA ILE A 124 -9.39 -16.02 18.05
C ILE A 124 -9.27 -15.59 16.59
N VAL A 125 -9.80 -16.38 15.65
CA VAL A 125 -9.83 -16.02 14.22
C VAL A 125 -10.54 -14.68 14.01
N ALA A 126 -11.75 -14.52 14.56
CA ALA A 126 -12.52 -13.29 14.38
C ALA A 126 -11.79 -12.06 14.95
N ASP A 127 -11.18 -12.19 16.14
CA ASP A 127 -10.45 -11.10 16.80
C ASP A 127 -9.21 -10.70 15.98
N LEU A 128 -8.44 -11.67 15.47
CA LEU A 128 -7.26 -11.40 14.65
C LEU A 128 -7.60 -10.82 13.27
N GLU A 129 -8.64 -11.33 12.61
CA GLU A 129 -9.12 -10.76 11.33
C GLU A 129 -9.64 -9.34 11.51
N GLN A 130 -10.40 -9.08 12.57
CA GLN A 130 -10.90 -7.74 12.87
C GLN A 130 -9.74 -6.77 13.10
N TRP A 131 -8.71 -7.20 13.82
CA TRP A 131 -7.51 -6.40 13.99
C TRP A 131 -6.82 -6.12 12.66
N GLN A 132 -6.59 -7.14 11.82
CA GLN A 132 -5.96 -6.95 10.51
C GLN A 132 -6.73 -5.99 9.61
N ARG A 133 -8.08 -6.02 9.64
CA ARG A 133 -8.91 -5.07 8.87
C ARG A 133 -8.74 -3.62 9.35
N ARG A 134 -8.56 -3.42 10.65
CA ARG A 134 -8.31 -2.08 11.22
C ARG A 134 -6.86 -1.63 10.99
N PHE A 135 -5.95 -2.58 10.97
CA PHE A 135 -4.53 -2.38 10.70
C PHE A 135 -4.26 -2.38 9.17
N ASP A 136 -4.86 -1.40 8.49
CA ASP A 136 -4.95 -1.34 7.02
C ASP A 136 -3.58 -1.17 6.31
N PRO A 137 -3.23 -1.99 5.30
CA PRO A 137 -1.94 -1.96 4.60
C PRO A 137 -1.52 -0.60 4.02
N SER A 138 -2.42 0.36 3.87
CA SER A 138 -2.07 1.75 3.53
C SER A 138 -1.07 2.35 4.52
N TRP A 139 -1.06 1.90 5.79
CA TRP A 139 -0.05 2.34 6.77
C TRP A 139 1.37 1.99 6.30
N TYR A 140 1.56 0.85 5.63
CA TYR A 140 2.86 0.44 5.12
C TYR A 140 3.32 1.45 4.08
N LEU A 141 2.44 1.82 3.15
CA LEU A 141 2.73 2.80 2.11
C LEU A 141 2.93 4.20 2.70
N ILE A 142 2.05 4.67 3.59
CA ILE A 142 2.18 5.99 4.23
C ILE A 142 3.46 6.10 5.07
N THR A 143 3.77 5.09 5.88
CA THR A 143 4.98 5.07 6.70
C THR A 143 6.23 4.99 5.84
N LEU A 144 6.19 4.18 4.78
CA LEU A 144 7.31 4.00 3.87
C LEU A 144 7.54 5.19 2.94
N LEU A 145 6.50 5.97 2.66
CA LEU A 145 6.59 7.26 1.96
C LEU A 145 7.07 8.40 2.86
N SER A 146 6.80 8.33 4.18
CA SER A 146 7.09 9.43 5.12
C SER A 146 8.48 9.35 5.79
N ALA A 147 9.08 8.16 5.91
CA ALA A 147 10.30 7.98 6.69
C ALA A 147 11.59 8.12 5.84
N SER A 148 12.42 9.14 6.09
CA SER A 148 13.65 9.47 5.32
C SER A 148 14.74 8.39 5.33
N ASN A 149 14.77 7.49 6.31
CA ASN A 149 15.85 6.53 6.59
C ASN A 149 15.62 5.11 6.04
N ILE A 150 14.54 4.88 5.29
CA ILE A 150 14.19 3.53 4.81
C ILE A 150 15.02 3.12 3.57
N ASP A 151 15.54 4.08 2.79
CA ASP A 151 16.33 3.80 1.58
C ASP A 151 17.55 2.91 1.89
N GLU A 152 18.22 3.18 3.01
CA GLU A 152 19.40 2.44 3.47
C GLU A 152 19.03 1.00 3.91
N LYS A 153 17.86 0.83 4.53
CA LYS A 153 17.36 -0.47 5.02
C LYS A 153 16.69 -1.32 3.95
N LEU A 154 16.12 -0.71 2.90
CA LEU A 154 15.58 -1.42 1.74
C LEU A 154 16.71 -2.02 0.87
N HIS A 155 17.91 -1.43 0.92
CA HIS A 155 19.11 -1.98 0.28
C HIS A 155 19.69 -3.17 1.05
N ASP A 156 19.62 -3.16 2.38
CA ASP A 156 20.28 -4.15 3.26
C ASP A 156 19.47 -5.47 3.42
N GLY A 157 18.14 -5.41 3.26
CA GLY A 157 17.26 -6.58 3.29
C GLY A 157 16.93 -7.10 1.90
N GLY A 158 17.82 -7.89 1.29
CA GLY A 158 17.67 -8.67 0.04
C GLY A 158 16.51 -8.30 -0.89
N SER A 159 16.82 -7.81 -2.10
CA SER A 159 15.83 -7.25 -3.04
C SER A 159 14.67 -8.20 -3.34
N THR A 160 13.52 -7.95 -2.73
CA THR A 160 12.26 -8.56 -3.15
C THR A 160 11.65 -7.70 -4.25
N PRO A 161 10.86 -8.26 -5.19
CA PRO A 161 10.19 -7.49 -6.23
C PRO A 161 9.29 -6.36 -5.70
N PHE A 162 8.90 -6.45 -4.43
CA PHE A 162 8.12 -5.44 -3.72
C PHE A 162 9.00 -4.29 -3.20
N SER A 163 10.14 -4.58 -2.56
CA SER A 163 11.07 -3.54 -2.11
C SER A 163 11.60 -2.70 -3.27
N THR A 164 11.92 -3.33 -4.41
CA THR A 164 12.34 -2.62 -5.63
C THR A 164 11.29 -1.64 -6.15
N ARG A 165 10.01 -2.05 -6.19
CA ARG A 165 8.91 -1.18 -6.64
C ARG A 165 8.69 0.01 -5.71
N LEU A 166 8.85 -0.18 -4.42
CA LEU A 166 8.66 0.90 -3.46
C LEU A 166 9.80 1.92 -3.50
N ILE A 167 11.04 1.47 -3.68
CA ILE A 167 12.18 2.35 -3.95
C ILE A 167 11.90 3.20 -5.20
N GLN A 168 11.37 2.59 -6.26
CA GLN A 168 11.03 3.29 -7.49
C GLN A 168 9.92 4.35 -7.29
N ILE A 169 8.82 4.02 -6.59
CA ILE A 169 7.75 5.00 -6.27
C ILE A 169 8.31 6.17 -5.45
N ARG A 170 9.14 5.86 -4.45
CA ARG A 170 9.70 6.86 -3.55
C ARG A 170 10.72 7.76 -4.25
N ASN A 171 11.57 7.19 -5.11
CA ASN A 171 12.48 7.97 -5.94
C ASN A 171 11.71 8.88 -6.91
N ALA A 172 10.59 8.43 -7.46
CA ALA A 172 9.71 9.28 -8.28
C ALA A 172 9.17 10.48 -7.48
N ILE A 173 8.71 10.26 -6.25
CA ILE A 173 8.19 11.32 -5.36
C ILE A 173 9.31 12.26 -4.90
N ARG A 174 10.49 11.73 -4.54
CA ARG A 174 11.64 12.55 -4.14
C ARG A 174 12.17 13.38 -5.30
N GLY A 175 12.24 12.81 -6.51
CA GLY A 175 12.57 13.53 -7.73
C GLY A 175 11.64 14.73 -7.94
N VAL A 176 10.33 14.59 -7.71
CA VAL A 176 9.39 15.73 -7.76
C VAL A 176 9.71 16.82 -6.73
N SER A 177 10.18 16.44 -5.54
CA SER A 177 10.50 17.35 -4.44
C SER A 177 11.84 18.06 -4.60
N GLU A 178 12.88 17.37 -5.06
CA GLU A 178 14.24 17.91 -5.27
C GLU A 178 14.31 18.79 -6.52
N GLN A 179 13.56 18.44 -7.56
CA GLN A 179 13.50 19.15 -8.84
C GLN A 179 12.54 20.35 -8.80
N ARG A 180 12.05 20.74 -7.61
CA ARG A 180 11.42 22.07 -7.39
C ARG A 180 12.40 23.20 -7.66
N ASN A 181 13.71 22.97 -7.55
CA ASN A 181 14.72 24.02 -7.66
C ASN A 181 15.71 23.89 -8.83
N ASP A 182 15.87 22.72 -9.46
CA ASP A 182 16.84 22.55 -10.54
C ASP A 182 16.36 21.56 -11.61
N SER A 183 15.72 22.08 -12.66
CA SER A 183 16.01 21.74 -14.07
C SER A 183 14.93 22.28 -15.01
N THR A 184 15.43 23.01 -16.00
CA THR A 184 14.78 23.73 -17.09
C THR A 184 14.30 22.79 -18.20
N ASP A 185 13.52 21.77 -17.86
CA ASP A 185 12.72 21.08 -18.87
C ASP A 185 11.24 21.25 -18.50
N SER A 186 10.59 22.21 -19.15
CA SER A 186 9.20 22.55 -18.85
C SER A 186 8.34 21.29 -19.04
N ILE A 187 7.72 20.82 -17.95
CA ILE A 187 6.74 19.72 -17.97
C ILE A 187 5.58 20.06 -18.89
N PHE A 188 5.26 21.34 -19.01
CA PHE A 188 4.34 21.84 -20.02
C PHE A 188 5.08 21.98 -21.35
N LYS A 189 4.72 21.12 -22.31
CA LYS A 189 5.24 21.13 -23.68
C LYS A 189 4.37 22.03 -24.56
N SER A 190 4.98 22.63 -25.59
CA SER A 190 4.23 23.48 -26.53
C SER A 190 3.20 22.64 -27.29
N GLU A 191 2.01 23.19 -27.48
CA GLU A 191 0.94 22.57 -28.26
C GLU A 191 1.39 22.25 -29.71
N ASP A 192 2.22 23.12 -30.28
CA ASP A 192 2.79 23.00 -31.64
C ASP A 192 3.67 21.76 -31.86
N SER A 193 4.13 21.12 -30.78
CA SER A 193 4.99 19.93 -30.85
C SER A 193 4.20 18.61 -30.91
N THR A 194 2.88 18.66 -30.77
CA THR A 194 1.97 17.54 -31.05
C THR A 194 1.45 17.68 -32.47
N GLY A 195 1.79 16.75 -33.36
CA GLY A 195 1.41 16.84 -34.78
C GLY A 195 -0.11 16.89 -34.98
N MET A 196 -0.56 17.53 -36.07
CA MET A 196 -1.99 17.67 -36.45
C MET A 196 -2.74 16.34 -36.70
N ASP A 197 -2.05 15.21 -36.67
CA ASP A 197 -2.59 13.87 -36.89
C ASP A 197 -2.99 13.24 -35.54
N ARG A 198 -4.19 13.60 -35.05
CA ARG A 198 -4.78 13.10 -33.81
C ARG A 198 -5.92 12.15 -34.13
N ASP A 199 -5.73 10.87 -33.80
CA ASP A 199 -6.76 9.85 -33.97
C ASP A 199 -7.43 9.56 -32.62
N LYS A 200 -8.72 9.86 -32.51
CA LYS A 200 -9.49 9.57 -31.29
C LYS A 200 -9.71 8.08 -31.13
N ILE A 201 -9.42 7.54 -29.94
CA ILE A 201 -9.80 6.18 -29.60
C ILE A 201 -11.32 6.15 -29.34
N SER A 202 -12.04 5.32 -30.09
CA SER A 202 -13.49 5.22 -29.95
C SER A 202 -13.88 4.78 -28.54
N GLY A 203 -14.86 5.46 -27.94
CA GLY A 203 -15.34 5.18 -26.58
C GLY A 203 -14.54 5.82 -25.45
N THR A 204 -13.47 6.59 -25.73
CA THR A 204 -12.69 7.29 -24.71
C THR A 204 -12.52 8.78 -25.02
N ASN A 205 -11.96 9.54 -24.06
CA ASN A 205 -11.52 10.92 -24.27
C ASN A 205 -10.02 11.01 -24.61
N THR A 206 -9.42 9.88 -25.00
CA THR A 206 -7.99 9.75 -25.26
C THR A 206 -7.74 9.75 -26.77
N TYR A 207 -6.66 10.40 -27.19
CA TYR A 207 -6.23 10.46 -28.58
C TYR A 207 -4.89 9.74 -28.74
N THR A 208 -4.64 9.18 -29.91
CA THR A 208 -3.29 8.81 -30.34
C THR A 208 -2.74 9.91 -31.21
N ALA A 209 -1.47 10.26 -31.00
CA ALA A 209 -0.80 11.31 -31.75
C ALA A 209 0.68 10.96 -31.97
N ARG A 210 1.38 11.81 -32.73
CA ARG A 210 2.85 11.77 -32.79
C ARG A 210 3.46 12.95 -32.06
N TYR A 211 4.43 12.65 -31.20
CA TYR A 211 5.24 13.62 -30.46
C TYR A 211 6.72 13.28 -30.68
N ASN A 212 7.51 14.23 -31.19
CA ASN A 212 8.93 14.02 -31.53
C ASN A 212 9.20 12.73 -32.35
N GLY A 213 8.32 12.43 -33.31
CA GLY A 213 8.41 11.25 -34.17
C GLY A 213 7.98 9.92 -33.53
N ARG A 214 7.64 9.90 -32.24
CA ARG A 214 7.14 8.72 -31.51
C ARG A 214 5.62 8.76 -31.37
N ARG A 215 5.01 7.58 -31.32
CA ARG A 215 3.56 7.44 -31.11
C ARG A 215 3.26 7.57 -29.61
N VAL A 216 2.35 8.46 -29.26
CA VAL A 216 1.98 8.77 -27.87
C VAL A 216 0.46 8.74 -27.70
N LEU A 217 0.02 8.54 -26.46
CA LEU A 217 -1.36 8.77 -26.05
C LEU A 217 -1.47 10.16 -25.44
N LEU A 218 -2.50 10.89 -25.84
CA LEU A 218 -2.91 12.16 -25.26
C LEU A 218 -4.15 11.88 -24.40
N ASP A 219 -3.96 11.86 -23.09
CA ASP A 219 -5.06 11.65 -22.15
C ASP A 219 -5.58 12.98 -21.61
N ARG A 220 -6.84 13.29 -21.93
CA ARG A 220 -7.44 14.58 -21.63
C ARG A 220 -8.12 14.57 -20.27
N THR A 221 -7.75 15.53 -19.45
CA THR A 221 -8.47 15.87 -18.23
C THR A 221 -9.58 16.87 -18.51
N ASN A 222 -10.70 16.73 -17.80
CA ASN A 222 -11.84 17.64 -17.91
C ASN A 222 -12.03 18.36 -16.57
N TYR A 223 -11.53 19.58 -16.49
CA TYR A 223 -11.76 20.46 -15.34
C TYR A 223 -13.01 21.32 -15.58
N GLY A 224 -13.85 21.43 -14.55
CA GLY A 224 -15.05 22.27 -14.59
C GLY A 224 -14.74 23.76 -14.57
N MET A 225 -15.71 24.58 -14.99
CA MET A 225 -15.57 26.04 -15.16
C MET A 225 -15.16 26.80 -13.88
N ASN A 226 -15.39 26.21 -12.70
CA ASN A 226 -15.10 26.81 -11.40
C ASN A 226 -13.73 26.40 -10.83
N ALA A 227 -12.93 25.63 -11.56
CA ALA A 227 -11.66 25.13 -11.07
C ALA A 227 -10.61 26.27 -11.02
N ASN A 228 -9.89 26.38 -9.91
CA ASN A 228 -8.77 27.32 -9.79
C ASN A 228 -7.63 26.85 -10.70
N LEU A 229 -7.39 27.59 -11.79
CA LEU A 229 -6.41 27.23 -12.82
C LEU A 229 -4.98 27.08 -12.25
N GLN A 230 -4.58 27.90 -11.29
CA GLN A 230 -3.24 27.80 -10.68
C GLN A 230 -3.08 26.50 -9.88
N THR A 231 -4.11 26.13 -9.12
CA THR A 231 -4.13 24.87 -8.38
C THR A 231 -4.13 23.68 -9.32
N VAL A 232 -4.98 23.71 -10.36
CA VAL A 232 -5.03 22.67 -11.39
C VAL A 232 -3.69 22.51 -12.09
N LYS A 233 -3.09 23.61 -12.55
CA LYS A 233 -1.79 23.61 -13.23
C LYS A 233 -0.68 23.07 -12.33
N SER A 234 -0.73 23.34 -11.02
CA SER A 234 0.18 22.71 -10.04
C SER A 234 -0.02 21.20 -9.98
N HIS A 235 -1.26 20.74 -9.81
CA HIS A 235 -1.57 19.31 -9.70
C HIS A 235 -1.19 18.55 -10.98
N VAL A 236 -1.47 19.14 -12.15
CA VAL A 236 -1.09 18.55 -13.45
C VAL A 236 0.42 18.41 -13.55
N ARG A 237 1.16 19.45 -13.14
CA ARG A 237 2.62 19.44 -13.14
C ARG A 237 3.17 18.34 -12.22
N ASP A 238 2.63 18.25 -11.00
CA ASP A 238 3.12 17.30 -10.00
C ASP A 238 2.80 15.86 -10.40
N LEU A 239 1.60 15.61 -10.96
CA LEU A 239 1.24 14.30 -11.48
C LEU A 239 2.08 13.90 -12.69
N ALA A 240 2.30 14.80 -13.64
CA ALA A 240 3.17 14.53 -14.79
C ALA A 240 4.60 14.18 -14.35
N ARG A 241 5.17 14.92 -13.39
CA ARG A 241 6.50 14.61 -12.82
C ARG A 241 6.55 13.24 -12.17
N MET A 242 5.51 12.85 -11.41
CA MET A 242 5.45 11.53 -10.80
C MET A 242 5.44 10.44 -11.89
N LEU A 243 4.59 10.58 -12.90
CA LEU A 243 4.43 9.62 -13.98
C LEU A 243 5.64 9.56 -14.93
N MET A 244 6.49 10.59 -14.99
CA MET A 244 7.75 10.57 -15.76
C MET A 244 8.75 9.54 -15.24
N HIS A 245 8.70 9.22 -13.95
CA HIS A 245 9.65 8.32 -13.29
C HIS A 245 9.11 6.90 -13.12
N VAL A 246 7.90 6.63 -13.62
CA VAL A 246 7.26 5.31 -13.54
C VAL A 246 7.88 4.35 -14.55
N ASP A 247 8.16 3.12 -14.09
CA ASP A 247 8.46 1.98 -14.96
C ASP A 247 7.18 1.23 -15.35
N PRO A 248 6.77 1.23 -16.63
CA PRO A 248 5.50 0.64 -17.03
C PRO A 248 5.40 -0.88 -16.79
N GLY A 249 6.53 -1.60 -16.84
CA GLY A 249 6.57 -3.03 -16.56
C GLY A 249 6.29 -3.38 -15.10
N SER A 250 6.61 -2.47 -14.18
CA SER A 250 6.47 -2.68 -12.74
C SER A 250 5.14 -2.20 -12.19
N PHE A 251 4.60 -1.10 -12.72
CA PHE A 251 3.42 -0.41 -12.16
C PHE A 251 2.14 -0.57 -12.98
N GLY A 252 2.22 -1.09 -14.21
CA GLY A 252 1.06 -1.11 -15.12
C GLY A 252 0.55 0.28 -15.50
N LEU A 253 1.34 1.33 -15.23
CA LEU A 253 1.06 2.72 -15.54
C LEU A 253 1.95 3.17 -16.70
N LEU A 254 1.39 3.95 -17.63
CA LEU A 254 2.18 4.48 -18.75
C LEU A 254 3.11 5.59 -18.28
N LYS A 255 4.33 5.59 -18.84
CA LYS A 255 5.31 6.64 -18.57
C LYS A 255 4.84 7.95 -19.19
N CYS A 256 4.84 9.02 -18.40
CA CYS A 256 4.51 10.35 -18.89
C CYS A 256 5.76 11.05 -19.46
N VAL A 257 5.59 11.79 -20.54
CA VAL A 257 6.63 12.61 -21.18
C VAL A 257 6.46 14.09 -20.83
N GLY A 258 5.24 14.50 -20.50
CA GLY A 258 4.88 15.87 -20.16
C GLY A 258 3.37 16.08 -20.24
N ALA A 259 2.95 17.34 -20.13
CA ALA A 259 1.56 17.75 -20.33
C ALA A 259 1.48 18.91 -21.33
N VAL A 260 0.35 19.06 -21.99
CA VAL A 260 0.04 20.19 -22.88
C VAL A 260 -1.15 20.95 -22.29
N GLU A 261 -1.09 22.27 -22.34
CA GLU A 261 -2.19 23.16 -21.98
C GLU A 261 -3.01 23.45 -23.24
N VAL A 262 -4.27 23.02 -23.26
CA VAL A 262 -5.16 23.15 -24.42
C VAL A 262 -6.18 24.24 -24.14
N HIS A 263 -6.16 25.27 -24.98
CA HIS A 263 -7.09 26.40 -24.89
C HIS A 263 -8.25 26.18 -25.84
N HIS A 264 -9.45 26.01 -25.29
CA HIS A 264 -10.66 25.92 -26.11
C HIS A 264 -11.27 27.32 -26.28
N ASP A 265 -11.08 27.91 -27.46
CA ASP A 265 -11.87 29.06 -27.90
C ASP A 265 -13.18 28.55 -28.51
N SER A 266 -14.21 28.42 -27.68
CA SER A 266 -15.58 28.23 -28.18
C SER A 266 -16.30 29.57 -28.08
N ALA A 267 -16.76 30.11 -29.21
CA ALA A 267 -17.39 31.44 -29.32
C ALA A 267 -18.68 31.66 -28.48
N GLN A 268 -19.08 30.71 -27.63
CA GLN A 268 -20.33 30.73 -26.86
C GLN A 268 -20.18 30.36 -25.37
N THR A 269 -18.97 29.98 -24.91
CA THR A 269 -18.71 29.67 -23.50
C THR A 269 -17.33 30.19 -23.12
N SER A 270 -17.22 30.76 -21.92
CA SER A 270 -15.96 31.28 -21.36
C SER A 270 -14.80 30.30 -21.61
N PRO A 271 -13.61 30.77 -21.98
CA PRO A 271 -12.48 29.91 -22.32
C PRO A 271 -12.19 28.95 -21.16
N THR A 272 -12.28 27.65 -21.42
CA THR A 272 -11.89 26.63 -20.46
C THR A 272 -10.52 26.09 -20.83
N THR A 273 -9.53 26.37 -20.00
CA THR A 273 -8.21 25.74 -20.12
C THR A 273 -8.30 24.29 -19.67
N GLN A 274 -7.92 23.37 -20.54
CA GLN A 274 -7.84 21.94 -20.26
C GLN A 274 -6.38 21.48 -20.35
N PHE A 275 -6.09 20.28 -19.84
CA PHE A 275 -4.75 19.72 -19.88
C PHE A 275 -4.77 18.30 -20.44
N GLU A 276 -3.78 17.99 -21.27
CA GLU A 276 -3.57 16.67 -21.88
C GLU A 276 -2.22 16.10 -21.43
N TYR A 277 -2.21 14.91 -20.86
CA TYR A 277 -0.95 14.20 -20.56
C TYR A 277 -0.43 13.48 -21.80
N ILE A 278 0.86 13.61 -22.06
CA ILE A 278 1.58 12.89 -23.11
C ILE A 278 2.12 11.59 -22.51
N LEU A 279 1.51 10.45 -22.84
CA LEU A 279 1.89 9.14 -22.32
C LEU A 279 2.56 8.30 -23.42
N ASP A 280 3.67 7.66 -23.08
CA ASP A 280 4.44 6.84 -24.02
C ASP A 280 3.72 5.50 -24.30
N ILE A 281 3.65 5.12 -25.58
CA ILE A 281 3.10 3.82 -25.97
C ILE A 281 4.25 2.82 -26.03
N LEU A 282 4.24 1.83 -25.12
CA LEU A 282 5.23 0.76 -25.11
C LEU A 282 5.31 0.07 -26.49
N ASP A 283 6.52 -0.22 -26.96
CA ASP A 283 6.78 -0.88 -28.27
C ASP A 283 6.05 -2.22 -28.47
N LYS A 284 5.60 -2.85 -27.37
CA LYS A 284 4.83 -4.10 -27.36
C LYS A 284 3.33 -3.90 -27.63
N LEU A 285 2.81 -2.67 -27.51
CA LEU A 285 1.40 -2.29 -27.70
C LEU A 285 1.25 -1.49 -29.00
N LYS A 286 1.51 -2.10 -30.16
CA LYS A 286 1.60 -1.36 -31.44
C LYS A 286 0.27 -0.81 -31.98
N TYR A 287 -0.87 -1.20 -31.39
CA TYR A 287 -2.21 -0.77 -31.80
C TYR A 287 -3.20 -0.80 -30.62
N PRO A 288 -3.28 0.26 -29.79
CA PRO A 288 -4.36 0.38 -28.81
C PRO A 288 -5.68 0.61 -29.55
N ARG A 289 -6.40 -0.47 -29.88
CA ARG A 289 -7.72 -0.39 -30.52
C ARG A 289 -8.85 -0.29 -29.50
N HIS A 290 -8.59 -0.71 -28.26
CA HIS A 290 -9.49 -0.66 -27.12
C HIS A 290 -8.66 -0.44 -25.85
N CYS A 291 -9.03 0.51 -25.00
CA CYS A 291 -8.51 0.58 -23.63
C CYS A 291 -9.20 -0.49 -22.79
N GLU A 292 -8.81 -1.75 -22.96
CA GLU A 292 -9.08 -2.80 -21.97
C GLU A 292 -7.85 -2.93 -21.07
N ALA A 293 -7.69 -1.99 -20.16
CA ALA A 293 -6.79 -2.13 -19.03
C ALA A 293 -7.41 -1.40 -17.84
N PHE A 294 -7.55 -2.12 -16.72
CA PHE A 294 -8.13 -1.74 -15.43
C PHE A 294 -9.65 -1.96 -15.25
N CYS A 295 -10.01 -3.24 -15.09
CA CYS A 295 -10.87 -3.67 -13.99
C CYS A 295 -10.03 -4.48 -13.00
#